data_AF-A0A8D8ZH20-F1
#
_entry.id   AF-A0A8D8ZH20-F1
#
_cell.length_a   1.000
_cell.length_b   1.000
_cell.length_c   1.000
_cell.angle_alpha   90.00
_cell.angle_beta   90.00
_cell.angle_gamma   90.00
#
_symmetry.space_group_name_H-M   'P 1'
#
loop_
_entity.id
_entity.type
_entity.pdbx_description
1 polymer ?
#
loop_
_entity_poly.entity_id
_entity_poly.type
_entity_poly.pdbx_seq_one_letter_code
_entity_poly.pdbx_strand_id
1 'polypeptide(L)'
;METAKSNREQRHILVDCFLVCYNGLQILGWCCLFTHMLLFSNEAPNILWHNLQNTLIACTSFLLLELFYSIWGIVRTNTSTVFFLILCRLLIVWGVLMSSLPALHNTGLNLLILGWSTHEIIRYLFYCLDVMDCLPYLMIWLRYSAFILLYPLATVGELLCFYASQQYFLRYPRWYLDFPSPWDLVFS
;
A
#
# COMPACT_ATOMS: atom_id res chain seq x y z
N MET A 1 9.12 23.94 -16.60
CA MET A 1 9.59 22.62 -17.09
C MET A 1 11.12 22.52 -17.09
N GLU A 2 11.86 23.59 -17.41
CA GLU A 2 13.35 23.60 -17.37
C GLU A 2 13.95 23.43 -15.95
N THR A 3 13.27 23.93 -14.91
CA THR A 3 13.70 23.79 -13.50
C THR A 3 13.64 22.35 -12.96
N ALA A 4 12.81 21.50 -13.57
CA ALA A 4 12.77 20.07 -13.25
C ALA A 4 13.96 19.32 -13.87
N LYS A 5 14.37 19.72 -15.09
CA LYS A 5 15.52 19.17 -15.84
C LYS A 5 16.86 19.53 -15.18
N SER A 6 17.06 20.78 -14.79
CA SER A 6 18.31 21.30 -14.19
C SER A 6 18.74 20.59 -12.89
N ASN A 7 17.80 20.06 -12.12
CA ASN A 7 18.08 19.33 -10.87
C ASN A 7 18.20 17.81 -11.08
N ARG A 8 17.81 17.28 -12.25
CA ARG A 8 18.03 15.86 -12.62
C ARG A 8 19.50 15.63 -12.99
N GLU A 9 20.13 16.61 -13.61
CA GLU A 9 21.53 16.57 -14.06
C GLU A 9 22.58 16.52 -12.93
N GLN A 10 22.21 16.85 -11.69
CA GLN A 10 23.10 16.80 -10.52
C GLN A 10 22.97 15.50 -9.69
N ARG A 11 22.10 14.55 -10.06
CA ARG A 11 22.03 13.28 -9.32
C ARG A 11 23.25 12.43 -9.65
N HIS A 12 23.97 12.03 -8.61
CA HIS A 12 25.09 11.10 -8.74
C HIS A 12 24.56 9.72 -9.18
N ILE A 13 25.25 9.10 -10.13
CA ILE A 13 24.96 7.75 -10.67
C ILE A 13 24.73 6.71 -9.57
N LEU A 14 25.41 6.86 -8.43
CA LEU A 14 25.26 5.97 -7.28
C LEU A 14 23.86 6.02 -6.65
N VAL A 15 23.22 7.19 -6.64
CA VAL A 15 21.85 7.38 -6.16
C VAL A 15 20.85 6.77 -7.16
N ASP A 16 21.11 6.87 -8.46
CA ASP A 16 20.29 6.20 -9.49
C ASP A 16 20.33 4.68 -9.35
N CYS A 17 21.53 4.11 -9.25
CA CYS A 17 21.71 2.68 -9.05
C CYS A 17 21.01 2.20 -7.77
N PHE A 18 21.17 2.95 -6.67
CA PHE A 18 20.47 2.67 -5.42
C PHE A 18 18.95 2.67 -5.57
N LEU A 19 18.37 3.70 -6.22
CA LEU A 19 16.92 3.77 -6.43
C LEU A 19 16.41 2.65 -7.33
N VAL A 20 17.15 2.27 -8.37
CA VAL A 20 16.78 1.14 -9.24
C VAL A 20 16.76 -0.17 -8.44
N CYS A 21 17.81 -0.44 -7.65
CA CYS A 21 17.85 -1.63 -6.79
C CYS A 21 16.72 -1.63 -5.76
N TYR A 22 16.46 -0.48 -5.11
CA TYR A 22 15.39 -0.33 -4.14
C TYR A 22 14.01 -0.58 -4.76
N ASN A 23 13.71 0.06 -5.89
CA ASN A 23 12.45 -0.15 -6.61
C ASN A 23 12.32 -1.60 -7.11
N GLY A 24 13.42 -2.21 -7.56
CA GLY A 24 13.45 -3.62 -7.96
C GLY A 24 13.10 -4.57 -6.82
N LEU A 25 13.69 -4.38 -5.63
CA LEU A 25 13.36 -5.16 -4.44
C LEU A 25 11.90 -5.01 -4.04
N GLN A 26 11.35 -3.79 -4.13
CA GLN A 26 9.95 -3.54 -3.86
C GLN A 26 9.05 -4.29 -4.85
N ILE A 27 9.33 -4.24 -6.15
CA ILE A 27 8.59 -5.00 -7.17
C ILE A 27 8.59 -6.49 -6.82
N LEU A 28 9.74 -7.05 -6.45
CA LEU A 28 9.83 -8.47 -6.06
C LEU A 28 8.98 -8.79 -4.82
N GLY A 29 9.00 -7.93 -3.81
CA GLY A 29 8.18 -8.09 -2.60
C GLY A 29 6.68 -8.10 -2.91
N TRP A 30 6.21 -7.15 -3.71
CA TRP A 30 4.79 -7.07 -4.10
C TRP A 30 4.37 -8.17 -5.07
N CYS A 31 5.26 -8.59 -5.98
CA CYS A 31 5.04 -9.76 -6.82
C CYS A 31 4.92 -11.04 -5.98
N CYS A 32 5.76 -11.22 -4.96
CA CYS A 32 5.68 -12.35 -4.04
C CYS A 32 4.36 -12.34 -3.24
N LEU A 33 3.92 -11.17 -2.78
CA LEU A 33 2.61 -11.03 -2.12
C LEU A 33 1.47 -11.40 -3.08
N PHE A 34 1.53 -10.95 -4.32
CA PHE A 34 0.53 -11.25 -5.35
C PHE A 34 0.48 -12.75 -5.67
N THR A 35 1.63 -13.41 -5.82
CA THR A 35 1.67 -14.85 -6.09
C THR A 35 1.16 -15.66 -4.91
N HIS A 36 1.53 -15.32 -3.67
CA HIS A 36 0.96 -15.96 -2.49
C HIS A 36 -0.56 -15.82 -2.44
N MET A 37 -1.08 -14.63 -2.76
CA MET A 37 -2.52 -14.41 -2.82
C MET A 37 -3.20 -15.31 -3.85
N LEU A 38 -2.63 -15.46 -5.06
CA LEU A 38 -3.19 -16.34 -6.09
C LEU A 38 -3.13 -17.82 -5.70
N LEU A 39 -2.00 -18.27 -5.16
CA LEU A 39 -1.77 -19.68 -4.81
C LEU A 39 -2.65 -20.15 -3.65
N PHE A 40 -2.83 -19.31 -2.63
CA PHE A 40 -3.58 -19.66 -1.42
C PHE A 40 -5.02 -19.14 -1.43
N SER A 41 -5.48 -18.57 -2.54
CA SER A 41 -6.83 -17.96 -2.66
C SER A 41 -7.98 -18.92 -2.31
N ASN A 42 -7.80 -20.22 -2.55
CA ASN A 42 -8.79 -21.26 -2.28
C ASN A 42 -8.65 -21.91 -0.89
N GLU A 43 -7.58 -21.58 -0.15
CA GLU A 43 -7.34 -22.13 1.17
C GLU A 43 -8.18 -21.43 2.25
N ALA A 44 -8.24 -22.04 3.43
CA ALA A 44 -8.87 -21.42 4.59
C ALA A 44 -8.21 -20.05 4.90
N PRO A 45 -9.01 -19.02 5.26
CA PRO A 45 -8.52 -17.65 5.45
C PRO A 45 -7.42 -17.53 6.51
N ASN A 46 -7.39 -18.42 7.51
CA ASN A 46 -6.35 -18.44 8.53
C ASN A 46 -4.98 -18.83 7.96
N ILE A 47 -4.94 -19.81 7.04
CA ILE A 47 -3.71 -20.29 6.39
C ILE A 47 -3.22 -19.22 5.40
N LEU A 48 -4.15 -18.67 4.63
CA LEU A 48 -3.91 -17.55 3.72
C LEU A 48 -3.27 -16.37 4.46
N TRP A 49 -3.86 -15.94 5.57
CA TRP A 49 -3.35 -14.83 6.37
C TRP A 49 -1.97 -15.12 6.96
N HIS A 50 -1.75 -16.33 7.50
CA HIS A 50 -0.46 -16.71 8.08
C HIS A 50 0.71 -16.57 7.08
N ASN A 51 0.47 -16.90 5.82
CA ASN A 51 1.47 -16.80 4.75
C ASN A 51 1.60 -15.38 4.18
N LEU A 52 0.55 -14.56 4.25
CA LEU A 52 0.54 -13.20 3.71
C LEU A 52 1.03 -12.15 4.70
N GLN A 53 0.76 -12.32 6.00
CA GLN A 53 1.01 -11.29 7.02
C GLN A 53 2.47 -10.85 7.06
N ASN A 54 3.42 -11.79 6.99
CA ASN A 54 4.85 -11.49 7.09
C ASN A 54 5.32 -10.68 5.87
N THR A 55 4.89 -11.10 4.67
CA THR A 55 5.22 -10.40 3.42
C THR A 55 4.58 -9.02 3.37
N LEU A 56 3.33 -8.89 3.84
CA LEU A 56 2.61 -7.61 3.89
C LEU A 56 3.26 -6.63 4.86
N ILE A 57 3.64 -7.06 6.07
CA ILE A 57 4.36 -6.23 7.04
C ILE A 57 5.70 -5.79 6.47
N ALA A 58 6.45 -6.71 5.86
CA ALA A 58 7.74 -6.40 5.25
C ALA A 58 7.58 -5.32 4.17
N CYS A 59 6.68 -5.51 3.20
CA CYS A 59 6.43 -4.53 2.13
C CYS A 59 5.96 -3.18 2.67
N THR A 60 5.11 -3.18 3.71
CA THR A 60 4.63 -1.96 4.37
C THR A 60 5.76 -1.23 5.10
N SER A 61 6.70 -1.96 5.69
CA SER A 61 7.88 -1.39 6.35
C SER A 61 8.81 -0.72 5.34
N PHE A 62 8.98 -1.31 4.15
CA PHE A 62 9.74 -0.65 3.10
C PHE A 62 9.07 0.63 2.58
N LEU A 63 7.73 0.71 2.65
CA LEU A 63 6.98 1.93 2.30
C LEU A 63 7.29 3.09 3.27
N LEU A 64 7.51 2.79 4.55
CA LEU A 64 7.96 3.79 5.51
C LEU A 64 9.33 4.36 5.13
N LEU A 65 10.25 3.53 4.63
CA LEU A 65 11.55 4.01 4.15
C LEU A 65 11.40 5.00 2.97
N GLU A 66 10.40 4.80 2.11
CA GLU A 66 10.08 5.75 1.04
C GLU A 66 9.68 7.13 1.59
N LEU A 67 8.87 7.16 2.65
CA LEU A 67 8.52 8.40 3.36
C LEU A 67 9.78 9.08 3.92
N PHE A 68 10.69 8.31 4.54
CA PHE A 68 11.97 8.84 5.01
C PHE A 68 12.74 9.49 3.85
N TYR A 69 12.90 8.81 2.71
CA TYR A 69 13.63 9.38 1.56
C TYR A 69 12.93 10.60 0.94
N SER A 70 11.59 10.66 0.99
CA SER A 70 10.82 11.84 0.56
C SER A 70 11.05 13.04 1.48
N ILE A 71 11.09 12.85 2.81
CA ILE A 71 11.36 13.92 3.79
C ILE A 71 12.76 14.51 3.60
N TRP A 72 13.76 13.67 3.30
CA TRP A 72 15.13 14.11 3.02
C TRP A 72 15.30 14.72 1.62
N GLY A 73 14.23 14.79 0.81
CA GLY A 73 14.27 15.40 -0.52
C GLY A 73 15.03 14.60 -1.58
N ILE A 74 15.33 13.32 -1.32
CA ILE A 74 15.96 12.42 -2.29
C ILE A 74 14.99 12.13 -3.45
N VAL A 75 13.70 12.02 -3.13
CA VAL A 75 12.63 11.80 -4.10
C VAL A 75 11.75 13.05 -4.15
N ARG A 76 11.53 13.58 -5.36
CA ARG A 76 10.67 14.74 -5.61
C ARG A 76 9.20 14.33 -5.61
N THR A 77 8.62 14.23 -4.42
CA THR A 77 7.19 14.00 -4.21
C THR A 77 6.66 14.94 -3.15
N ASN A 78 5.37 15.27 -3.23
CA ASN A 78 4.70 16.05 -2.19
C ASN A 78 4.65 15.20 -0.91
N THR A 79 5.55 15.49 0.03
CA THR A 79 5.75 14.71 1.26
C THR A 79 4.46 14.56 2.05
N SER A 80 3.64 15.61 2.15
CA SER A 80 2.36 15.57 2.89
C SER A 80 1.36 14.58 2.29
N THR A 81 1.31 14.47 0.96
CA THR A 81 0.40 13.52 0.28
C THR A 81 0.87 12.09 0.50
N VAL A 82 2.18 11.84 0.34
CA VAL A 82 2.78 10.51 0.56
C VAL A 82 2.61 10.07 2.01
N PHE A 83 2.82 11.00 2.96
CA PHE A 83 2.60 10.74 4.38
C PHE A 83 1.18 10.26 4.67
N PHE A 84 0.16 10.98 4.20
CA PHE A 84 -1.23 10.61 4.44
C PHE A 84 -1.58 9.24 3.83
N LEU A 85 -1.14 8.98 2.60
CA LEU A 85 -1.37 7.70 1.92
C LEU A 85 -0.75 6.52 2.69
N ILE A 86 0.47 6.69 3.20
CA ILE A 86 1.16 5.66 3.98
C ILE A 86 0.50 5.47 5.35
N LEU A 87 0.10 6.57 6.00
CA LEU A 87 -0.59 6.53 7.28
C LEU A 87 -1.89 5.73 7.19
N CYS A 88 -2.73 5.99 6.19
CA CYS A 88 -3.96 5.23 5.97
C CYS A 88 -3.69 3.73 5.82
N ARG A 89 -2.68 3.36 5.03
CA ARG A 89 -2.29 1.96 4.85
C ARG A 89 -1.80 1.32 6.15
N LEU A 90 -1.00 2.04 6.94
CA LEU A 90 -0.53 1.55 8.24
C LEU A 90 -1.68 1.31 9.21
N LEU A 91 -2.68 2.20 9.24
CA LEU A 91 -3.87 2.03 10.07
C LEU A 91 -4.65 0.76 9.70
N ILE A 92 -4.75 0.43 8.42
CA ILE A 92 -5.43 -0.80 7.99
C ILE A 92 -4.59 -2.03 8.34
N VAL A 93 -3.29 -2.04 8.04
CA VAL A 93 -2.42 -3.20 8.32
C VAL A 93 -2.29 -3.47 9.82
N TRP A 94 -1.92 -2.46 10.60
CA TRP A 94 -1.67 -2.61 12.03
C TRP A 94 -2.93 -2.47 12.88
N GLY A 95 -3.81 -1.54 12.53
CA GLY A 95 -5.04 -1.29 13.27
C GLY A 95 -6.09 -2.35 13.00
N VAL A 96 -6.44 -2.60 11.74
CA VAL A 96 -7.55 -3.49 11.36
C VAL A 96 -7.11 -4.94 11.26
N LEU A 97 -6.15 -5.24 10.38
CA LEU A 97 -5.83 -6.62 10.01
C LEU A 97 -5.13 -7.40 11.13
N MET A 98 -4.21 -6.77 11.85
CA MET A 98 -3.52 -7.41 12.98
C MET A 98 -4.40 -7.54 14.24
N SER A 99 -5.35 -6.63 14.43
CA SER A 99 -6.18 -6.63 15.64
C SER A 99 -7.44 -7.46 15.52
N SER A 100 -7.96 -7.71 14.32
CA SER A 100 -9.28 -8.33 14.13
C SER A 100 -9.24 -9.60 13.28
N LEU A 101 -9.52 -10.75 13.91
CA LEU A 101 -9.73 -12.02 13.22
C LEU A 101 -10.92 -12.01 12.21
N PRO A 102 -12.04 -11.30 12.48
CA PRO A 102 -13.16 -11.27 11.54
C PRO A 102 -12.85 -10.57 10.21
N ALA A 103 -11.94 -9.59 10.20
CA ALA A 103 -11.53 -8.93 8.95
C ALA A 103 -10.79 -9.87 7.99
N LEU A 104 -10.24 -10.98 8.50
CA LEU A 104 -9.52 -11.98 7.72
C LEU A 104 -10.44 -12.97 7.00
N HIS A 105 -11.66 -13.18 7.51
CA HIS A 105 -12.63 -14.11 6.92
C HIS A 105 -13.46 -13.48 5.79
N ASN A 106 -13.36 -12.17 5.60
CA ASN A 106 -14.12 -11.47 4.58
C ASN A 106 -13.38 -11.46 3.24
N THR A 107 -14.16 -11.51 2.15
CA THR A 107 -13.67 -11.36 0.77
C THR A 107 -12.94 -10.02 0.54
N GLY A 108 -13.15 -9.04 1.42
CA GLY A 108 -12.45 -7.76 1.44
C GLY A 108 -10.93 -7.89 1.50
N LEU A 109 -10.40 -8.87 2.26
CA LEU A 109 -8.95 -9.09 2.38
C LEU A 109 -8.33 -9.43 1.01
N ASN A 110 -9.00 -10.28 0.24
CA ASN A 110 -8.53 -10.71 -1.06
C ASN A 110 -8.51 -9.55 -2.07
N LEU A 111 -9.58 -8.76 -2.10
CA LEU A 111 -9.68 -7.57 -2.95
C LEU A 111 -8.63 -6.52 -2.57
N LEU A 112 -8.44 -6.31 -1.28
CA LEU A 112 -7.44 -5.39 -0.73
C LEU A 112 -6.04 -5.77 -1.18
N ILE A 113 -5.63 -7.02 -0.98
CA ILE A 113 -4.27 -7.48 -1.28
C ILE A 113 -4.02 -7.48 -2.78
N LEU A 114 -5.00 -7.92 -3.60
CA LEU A 114 -4.89 -7.86 -5.06
C LEU A 114 -4.80 -6.42 -5.56
N GLY A 115 -5.64 -5.52 -5.04
CA GLY A 115 -5.63 -4.10 -5.42
C GLY A 115 -4.33 -3.42 -5.05
N TRP A 116 -3.88 -3.57 -3.80
CA TRP A 116 -2.62 -3.00 -3.32
C TRP A 116 -1.42 -3.55 -4.08
N SER A 117 -1.25 -4.87 -4.16
CA SER A 117 -0.09 -5.46 -4.84
C SER A 117 -0.01 -5.03 -6.30
N THR A 118 -1.12 -5.06 -7.05
CA THR A 118 -1.14 -4.63 -8.46
C THR A 118 -0.78 -3.16 -8.59
N HIS A 119 -1.37 -2.28 -7.77
CA HIS A 119 -1.08 -0.85 -7.79
C HIS A 119 0.40 -0.56 -7.49
N GLU A 120 0.96 -1.22 -6.49
CA GLU A 120 2.35 -1.04 -6.07
C GLU A 120 3.33 -1.54 -7.13
N ILE A 121 3.08 -2.70 -7.76
CA ILE A 121 3.92 -3.23 -8.85
C ILE A 121 4.01 -2.21 -9.99
N ILE A 122 2.86 -1.65 -10.43
CA ILE A 122 2.82 -0.65 -11.51
C ILE A 122 3.59 0.62 -11.10
N ARG A 123 3.43 1.07 -9.85
CA ARG A 123 4.08 2.27 -9.32
C ARG A 123 5.60 2.15 -9.28
N TYR A 124 6.11 1.06 -8.71
CA TYR A 124 7.57 0.86 -8.64
C TYR A 124 8.18 0.55 -9.99
N LEU A 125 7.46 -0.14 -10.88
CA LEU A 125 7.90 -0.35 -12.26
C LEU A 125 8.04 0.99 -13.01
N PHE A 126 7.07 1.89 -12.83
CA PHE A 126 7.16 3.24 -13.36
C PHE A 126 8.38 4.00 -12.79
N TYR A 127 8.61 3.95 -11.47
CA TYR A 127 9.76 4.63 -10.86
C TYR A 127 11.11 4.06 -11.33
N CYS A 128 11.19 2.75 -11.53
CA CYS A 128 12.39 2.10 -12.07
C CYS A 128 12.70 2.60 -13.49
N LEU A 129 11.68 2.61 -14.37
CA LEU A 129 11.83 3.06 -15.76
C LEU A 129 12.08 4.58 -15.87
N ASP A 130 11.50 5.37 -14.98
CA ASP A 130 11.72 6.82 -14.92
C ASP A 130 13.16 7.17 -14.50
N VAL A 131 13.77 6.37 -13.61
CA VAL A 131 15.19 6.52 -13.24
C VAL A 131 16.12 6.09 -14.38
N MET A 132 15.74 5.11 -15.18
CA MET A 132 16.50 4.66 -16.36
C MET A 132 16.31 5.55 -17.61
N ASP A 133 15.53 6.64 -17.50
CA ASP A 133 15.10 7.49 -18.62
C ASP A 133 14.49 6.71 -19.82
N CYS A 134 13.99 5.50 -19.55
CA CYS A 134 13.42 4.57 -20.53
C CYS A 134 11.91 4.44 -20.30
N LEU A 135 11.17 5.55 -20.32
CA LEU A 135 9.74 5.55 -19.98
C LEU A 135 8.87 5.40 -21.24
N PRO A 136 8.37 4.19 -21.57
CA PRO A 136 7.49 4.02 -22.73
C PRO A 136 6.13 4.64 -22.46
N TYR A 137 5.50 5.18 -23.50
CA TYR A 137 4.16 5.76 -23.41
C TYR A 137 3.12 4.79 -22.82
N LEU A 138 3.25 3.50 -23.13
CA LEU A 138 2.38 2.45 -22.58
C LEU A 138 2.38 2.43 -21.05
N MET A 139 3.52 2.66 -20.40
CA MET A 139 3.59 2.57 -18.93
C MET A 139 2.99 3.80 -18.25
N ILE A 140 3.10 4.96 -18.89
CA ILE A 140 2.40 6.19 -18.48
C ILE A 140 0.89 5.96 -18.59
N TRP A 141 0.42 5.43 -19.73
CA TRP A 141 -0.99 5.11 -19.94
C TRP A 141 -1.50 4.08 -18.93
N LEU A 142 -0.74 3.00 -18.71
CA LEU A 142 -1.11 1.95 -17.77
C LEU A 142 -1.28 2.51 -16.36
N ARG A 143 -0.36 3.37 -15.92
CA ARG A 143 -0.43 4.01 -14.60
C ARG A 143 -1.75 4.77 -14.41
N TYR A 144 -2.14 5.59 -15.36
CA TYR A 144 -3.35 6.42 -15.22
C TYR A 144 -4.63 5.60 -15.41
N SER A 145 -4.65 4.68 -16.39
CA SER A 145 -5.81 3.81 -16.65
C SER A 145 -6.06 2.80 -15.53
N ALA A 146 -5.01 2.17 -15.03
CA ALA A 146 -5.13 1.17 -13.96
C ALA A 146 -5.58 1.82 -12.64
N PHE A 147 -5.18 3.06 -12.38
CA PHE A 147 -5.60 3.79 -11.18
C PHE A 147 -7.13 3.94 -11.09
N ILE A 148 -7.81 4.15 -12.23
CA ILE A 148 -9.27 4.33 -12.26
C ILE A 148 -10.00 3.08 -11.76
N LEU A 149 -9.48 1.88 -12.01
CA LEU A 149 -10.10 0.62 -11.60
C LEU A 149 -9.57 0.11 -10.26
N LEU A 150 -8.26 0.19 -10.05
CA LEU A 150 -7.61 -0.36 -8.86
C LEU A 150 -7.92 0.47 -7.62
N TYR A 151 -8.15 1.78 -7.76
CA TYR A 151 -8.43 2.63 -6.61
C TYR A 151 -9.79 2.27 -5.96
N PRO A 152 -10.93 2.23 -6.69
CA PRO A 152 -12.18 1.74 -6.12
C PRO A 152 -12.08 0.32 -5.56
N LEU A 153 -11.36 -0.57 -6.27
CA LEU A 153 -11.19 -1.96 -5.83
C LEU A 153 -10.50 -2.05 -4.47
N ALA A 154 -9.38 -1.34 -4.30
CA ALA A 154 -8.66 -1.28 -3.04
C ALA A 154 -9.52 -0.65 -1.95
N THR A 155 -10.15 0.50 -2.21
CA THR A 155 -11.00 1.21 -1.24
C THR A 155 -12.19 0.35 -0.79
N VAL A 156 -12.85 -0.38 -1.69
CA VAL A 156 -13.94 -1.31 -1.31
C VAL A 156 -13.40 -2.43 -0.42
N GLY A 157 -12.21 -2.98 -0.72
CA GLY A 157 -11.55 -3.95 0.14
C GLY A 157 -11.26 -3.41 1.54
N GLU A 158 -10.73 -2.18 1.64
CA GLU A 158 -10.44 -1.49 2.91
C GLU A 158 -11.72 -1.29 3.73
N LEU A 159 -12.79 -0.80 3.09
CA LEU A 159 -14.08 -0.56 3.73
C LEU A 159 -14.72 -1.86 4.24
N LEU A 160 -14.63 -2.95 3.47
CA LEU A 160 -15.15 -4.26 3.88
C LEU A 160 -14.39 -4.81 5.08
N CYS A 161 -13.06 -4.70 5.10
CA CYS A 161 -12.25 -5.10 6.25
C CYS A 161 -12.56 -4.23 7.48
N PHE A 162 -12.71 -2.92 7.29
CA PHE A 162 -13.07 -2.01 8.38
C PHE A 162 -14.44 -2.32 8.97
N TYR A 163 -15.46 -2.49 8.13
CA TYR A 163 -16.82 -2.86 8.54
C TYR A 163 -16.85 -4.19 9.31
N ALA A 164 -16.09 -5.18 8.85
CA ALA A 164 -15.94 -6.46 9.54
C ALA A 164 -15.35 -6.30 10.95
N SER A 165 -14.35 -5.43 11.06
CA SER A 165 -13.61 -5.20 12.29
C SER A 165 -14.41 -4.39 13.31
N GLN A 166 -15.38 -3.56 12.89
CA GLN A 166 -16.21 -2.75 13.78
C GLN A 166 -16.93 -3.63 14.82
N GLN A 167 -17.54 -4.74 14.39
CA GLN A 167 -18.21 -5.70 15.28
C GLN A 167 -17.24 -6.33 16.30
N TYR A 168 -15.97 -6.49 15.92
CA TYR A 168 -14.92 -7.00 16.81
C TYR A 168 -14.46 -5.95 17.82
N PHE A 169 -14.26 -4.70 17.38
CA PHE A 169 -13.83 -3.61 18.24
C PHE A 169 -14.87 -3.32 19.32
N LEU A 170 -16.16 -3.29 19.00
CA LEU A 170 -17.22 -3.11 20.00
C LEU A 170 -17.15 -4.15 21.15
N ARG A 171 -16.69 -5.37 20.85
CA ARG A 171 -16.63 -6.48 21.80
C ARG A 171 -15.35 -6.51 22.64
N TYR A 172 -14.26 -5.91 22.15
CA TYR A 172 -12.96 -5.90 22.80
C TYR A 172 -12.34 -4.49 22.81
N PRO A 173 -12.67 -3.65 23.81
CA PRO A 173 -12.08 -2.31 24.00
C PRO A 173 -10.60 -2.40 24.27
N ARG A 174 -9.80 -2.28 23.22
CA ARG A 174 -8.35 -2.13 23.34
C ARG A 174 -7.86 -0.75 22.87
N TRP A 175 -8.64 -0.07 22.00
CA TRP A 175 -8.22 1.17 21.33
C TRP A 175 -9.34 2.19 21.03
N TYR A 176 -10.57 2.02 21.52
CA TYR A 176 -11.62 3.04 21.36
C TYR A 176 -11.78 3.89 22.63
N LEU A 177 -11.88 5.20 22.45
CA LEU A 177 -12.40 6.10 23.46
C LEU A 177 -13.93 6.05 23.35
N ASP A 178 -14.61 5.73 24.46
CA ASP A 178 -16.06 5.89 24.51
C ASP A 178 -16.40 7.35 24.28
N PHE A 179 -17.16 7.62 23.22
CA PHE A 179 -17.69 8.96 23.01
C PHE A 179 -18.89 9.16 23.94
N PRO A 180 -19.05 10.35 24.54
CA PRO A 180 -20.26 10.66 25.28
C PRO A 180 -21.49 10.56 24.38
N SER A 181 -22.60 10.10 24.96
CA SER A 181 -23.86 9.68 24.30
C SER A 181 -24.47 10.56 23.19
N PRO A 182 -24.25 11.89 23.06
CA PRO A 182 -24.78 12.61 21.89
C PRO A 182 -24.10 12.26 20.56
N TRP A 183 -22.89 11.67 20.56
CA TRP A 183 -22.11 11.42 19.35
C TRP A 183 -22.19 9.97 18.83
N ASP A 184 -22.83 9.07 19.58
CA ASP A 184 -22.96 7.64 19.23
C ASP A 184 -23.94 7.39 18.05
N LEU A 185 -24.77 8.38 17.71
CA LEU A 185 -25.77 8.32 16.63
C LEU A 185 -25.18 8.22 15.22
N VAL A 186 -23.89 8.48 15.04
CA VAL A 186 -23.24 8.51 13.71
C VAL A 186 -22.88 7.10 13.22
N PHE A 187 -22.82 6.10 14.11
CA PHE A 187 -22.31 4.77 13.80
C PHE A 187 -23.27 3.61 14.16
N SER A 188 -24.55 3.91 14.47
CA SER A 188 -25.61 2.91 14.64
C SER A 188 -26.35 2.64 13.33
#